data_AF-A0A7C6AKE7-F1
#
_entry.id   AF-A0A7C6AKE7-F1
#
_cell.length_a   1.000
_cell.length_b   1.000
_cell.length_c   1.000
_cell.angle_alpha   90.00
_cell.angle_beta   90.00
_cell.angle_gamma   90.00
#
_symmetry.space_group_name_H-M   'P 1'
#
loop_
_entity.id
_entity.type
_entity.pdbx_description
1 polymer ?
#
loop_
_entity_poly.entity_id
_entity_poly.type
_entity_poly.pdbx_seq_one_letter_code
_entity_poly.pdbx_strand_id
1 'polypeptide(L)'
;MLRIFFKYNRRLLGGLCRLALRSLTRYFEVVTVSALTPGVIAAIQTFGDRINFHPHLHYLVTEGGVDEAGVFHKIPRIDDTRLEEIFAREVLADLVRKELLCPEWAERILSWRHTGFSVHSLVRAKTKPEAERVGKYMIRPLLSLERLSLDEREAKVCYRYGKEAGNVE
;
A
#
# COMPACT_ATOMS: atom_id res chain seq x y z
N MET A 1 -9.56 -12.71 -2.06
CA MET A 1 -9.56 -13.28 -3.41
C MET A 1 -8.35 -12.81 -4.24
N LEU A 2 -8.18 -11.52 -4.50
CA LEU A 2 -7.15 -10.98 -5.43
C LEU A 2 -5.68 -11.27 -5.06
N ARG A 3 -5.38 -11.46 -3.77
CA ARG A 3 -4.01 -11.71 -3.29
C ARG A 3 -3.35 -12.93 -3.95
N ILE A 4 -4.14 -13.89 -4.42
CA ILE A 4 -3.63 -15.11 -5.05
C ILE A 4 -2.80 -14.81 -6.31
N PHE A 5 -3.22 -13.83 -7.12
CA PHE A 5 -2.49 -13.42 -8.32
C PHE A 5 -1.10 -12.90 -7.97
N PHE A 6 -0.99 -12.07 -6.93
CA PHE A 6 0.28 -11.51 -6.46
C PHE A 6 1.14 -12.50 -5.68
N LYS A 7 0.54 -13.58 -5.14
CA LYS A 7 1.26 -14.66 -4.46
C LYS A 7 2.00 -15.52 -5.47
N TYR A 8 1.30 -15.99 -6.49
CA TYR A 8 1.85 -16.93 -7.48
C TYR A 8 2.54 -16.25 -8.66
N ASN A 9 2.24 -14.98 -8.94
CA ASN A 9 2.95 -14.18 -9.95
C ASN A 9 3.55 -12.92 -9.32
N ARG A 10 4.77 -13.05 -8.77
CA ARG A 10 5.50 -11.95 -8.09
C ARG A 10 5.87 -10.80 -9.02
N ARG A 11 5.90 -11.00 -10.34
CA ARG A 11 6.18 -9.93 -11.32
C ARG A 11 5.08 -8.85 -11.32
N LEU A 12 3.87 -9.19 -10.85
CA LEU A 12 2.76 -8.25 -10.74
C LEU A 12 2.97 -7.18 -9.65
N LEU A 13 3.86 -7.41 -8.68
CA LEU A 13 4.09 -6.49 -7.57
C LEU A 13 4.63 -5.13 -8.02
N GLY A 14 5.56 -5.13 -8.99
CA GLY A 14 6.06 -3.88 -9.57
C GLY A 14 4.95 -3.15 -10.34
N GLY A 15 4.04 -3.90 -10.96
CA GLY A 15 2.81 -3.36 -11.56
C GLY A 15 1.92 -2.70 -10.51
N LEU A 16 1.67 -3.36 -9.37
CA LEU A 16 0.88 -2.83 -8.27
C LEU A 16 1.41 -1.49 -7.76
N CYS A 17 2.74 -1.35 -7.61
CA CYS A 17 3.35 -0.06 -7.28
C CYS A 17 3.00 1.00 -8.34
N ARG A 18 3.24 0.73 -9.63
CA ARG A 18 2.94 1.70 -10.70
C ARG A 18 1.46 2.08 -10.77
N LEU A 19 0.56 1.14 -10.50
CA LEU A 19 -0.88 1.41 -10.45
C LEU A 19 -1.22 2.37 -9.32
N ALA A 20 -0.64 2.22 -8.13
CA ALA A 20 -0.85 3.17 -7.04
C ALA A 20 -0.33 4.57 -7.36
N LEU A 21 0.83 4.69 -8.00
CA LEU A 21 1.33 5.98 -8.48
C LEU A 21 0.39 6.60 -9.53
N ARG A 22 -0.15 5.79 -10.45
CA ARG A 22 -1.15 6.24 -11.43
C ARG A 22 -2.44 6.72 -10.74
N SER A 23 -2.90 6.00 -9.72
CA SER A 23 -4.08 6.40 -8.94
C SER A 23 -3.86 7.72 -8.21
N LEU A 24 -2.68 7.91 -7.60
CA LEU A 24 -2.31 9.12 -6.90
C LEU A 24 -2.24 10.33 -7.85
N THR A 25 -1.57 10.18 -8.99
CA THR A 25 -1.44 11.25 -9.98
C THR A 25 -2.79 11.62 -10.60
N ARG A 26 -3.62 10.64 -10.92
CA ARG A 26 -5.00 10.87 -11.38
C ARG A 26 -5.86 11.56 -10.31
N TYR A 27 -5.71 11.19 -9.04
CA TYR A 27 -6.37 11.87 -7.94
C TYR A 27 -5.93 13.34 -7.84
N PHE A 28 -4.64 13.64 -7.99
CA PHE A 28 -4.13 15.02 -7.99
C PHE A 28 -4.68 15.83 -9.16
N GLU A 29 -4.68 15.26 -10.36
CA GLU A 29 -5.25 15.89 -11.55
C GLU A 29 -6.71 16.27 -11.36
N VAL A 30 -7.50 15.36 -10.80
CA VAL A 30 -8.93 15.58 -10.54
C VAL A 30 -9.18 16.64 -9.46
N VAL A 31 -8.34 16.69 -8.42
CA VAL A 31 -8.51 17.65 -7.31
C VAL A 31 -8.01 19.05 -7.66
N THR A 32 -7.00 19.14 -8.53
CA THR A 32 -6.35 20.43 -8.87
C THR A 32 -6.70 20.94 -10.25
N VAL A 33 -7.45 20.15 -11.04
CA VAL A 33 -7.83 20.48 -12.43
C VAL A 33 -6.60 20.76 -13.29
N SER A 34 -5.48 20.12 -12.97
CA SER A 34 -4.18 20.30 -13.63
C SER A 34 -3.29 19.09 -13.37
N ALA A 35 -2.49 18.70 -14.35
CA ALA A 35 -1.53 17.62 -14.15
C ALA A 35 -0.44 18.07 -13.16
N LEU A 36 -0.24 17.27 -12.11
CA LEU A 36 0.80 17.52 -11.11
C LEU A 36 1.74 16.32 -10.99
N THR A 37 3.03 16.64 -10.88
CA THR A 37 4.09 15.66 -10.63
C THR A 37 4.49 15.69 -9.15
N PRO A 38 4.06 14.71 -8.33
CA PRO A 38 4.52 14.58 -6.96
C PRO A 38 5.93 13.99 -6.86
N GLY A 39 6.65 14.34 -5.79
CA GLY A 39 7.78 13.55 -5.33
C GLY A 39 7.29 12.32 -4.56
N VAL A 40 7.80 11.13 -4.91
CA VAL A 40 7.32 9.86 -4.34
C VAL A 40 8.48 8.93 -4.02
N ILE A 41 8.46 8.38 -2.81
CA ILE A 41 9.19 7.15 -2.44
C ILE A 41 8.15 6.06 -2.20
N ALA A 42 8.29 4.94 -2.89
CA ALA A 42 7.37 3.80 -2.79
C ALA A 42 8.08 2.56 -2.27
N ALA A 43 7.46 1.85 -1.34
CA ALA A 43 7.88 0.55 -0.85
C ALA A 43 6.71 -0.43 -0.87
N ILE A 44 6.97 -1.69 -1.19
CA ILE A 44 5.98 -2.77 -1.13
C ILE A 44 6.35 -3.77 -0.04
N GLN A 45 5.38 -4.11 0.79
CA GLN A 45 5.47 -5.19 1.76
C GLN A 45 4.47 -6.27 1.39
N THR A 46 4.83 -7.54 1.59
CA THR A 46 3.96 -8.67 1.19
C THR A 46 3.51 -9.56 2.33
N PHE A 47 3.55 -9.01 3.54
CA PHE A 47 3.23 -9.71 4.77
C PHE A 47 2.34 -8.83 5.66
N GLY A 48 1.42 -9.47 6.38
CA GLY A 48 0.64 -8.82 7.43
C GLY A 48 1.25 -9.09 8.81
N ASP A 49 0.57 -8.61 9.86
CA ASP A 49 1.04 -8.75 11.25
C ASP A 49 1.19 -10.21 11.71
N ARG A 50 0.46 -11.14 11.08
CA ARG A 50 0.52 -12.58 11.35
C ARG A 50 1.44 -13.33 10.35
N ILE A 51 2.33 -12.63 9.66
CA ILE A 51 3.19 -13.17 8.59
C ILE A 51 2.37 -13.75 7.40
N ASN A 52 1.06 -13.54 7.39
CA ASN A 52 0.20 -13.98 6.30
C ASN A 52 0.51 -13.16 5.04
N PHE A 53 0.38 -13.80 3.87
CA PHE A 53 0.60 -13.10 2.61
C PHE A 53 -0.39 -11.93 2.44
N HIS A 54 0.14 -10.71 2.43
CA HIS A 54 -0.62 -9.46 2.41
C HIS A 54 0.15 -8.37 1.66
N PRO A 55 0.03 -8.31 0.32
CA PRO A 55 0.65 -7.25 -0.46
C PRO A 55 -0.02 -5.91 -0.13
N HIS A 56 0.77 -4.96 0.35
CA HIS A 56 0.35 -3.60 0.63
C HIS A 56 1.52 -2.64 0.34
N LEU A 57 1.16 -1.39 0.07
CA LEU A 57 2.08 -0.37 -0.39
C LEU A 57 2.23 0.70 0.69
N HIS A 58 3.46 1.18 0.85
CA HIS A 58 3.74 2.39 1.59
C HIS A 58 4.28 3.44 0.62
N TYR A 59 3.70 4.63 0.69
CA TYR A 59 4.08 5.76 -0.14
C TYR A 59 4.42 6.95 0.77
N LEU A 60 5.64 7.48 0.63
CA LEU A 60 6.00 8.78 1.17
C LEU A 60 5.93 9.78 0.02
N VAL A 61 4.98 10.70 0.11
CA VAL A 61 4.59 11.60 -0.98
C VAL A 61 4.77 13.04 -0.53
N THR A 62 5.22 13.92 -1.42
CA THR A 62 5.10 15.36 -1.21
C THR A 62 3.63 15.75 -1.06
N GLU A 63 3.29 16.69 -0.15
CA GLU A 63 1.90 17.16 0.04
C GLU A 63 1.43 18.05 -1.13
N GLY A 64 1.51 17.55 -2.36
CA GLY A 64 1.36 18.31 -3.60
C GLY A 64 2.31 17.84 -4.69
N GLY A 65 2.36 18.59 -5.77
CA GLY A 65 3.24 18.33 -6.90
C GLY A 65 3.53 19.59 -7.70
N VAL A 66 4.47 19.49 -8.64
CA VAL A 66 4.79 20.57 -9.58
C VAL A 66 3.96 20.44 -10.85
N ASP A 67 3.47 21.55 -11.38
CA ASP A 67 2.83 21.61 -12.70
C ASP A 67 3.87 21.74 -13.83
N GLU A 68 3.38 21.85 -15.07
CA GLU A 68 4.23 22.03 -16.27
C GLU A 68 5.02 23.35 -16.26
N ALA A 69 4.54 24.36 -15.54
CA ALA A 69 5.22 25.64 -15.36
C ALA A 69 6.27 25.61 -14.23
N GLY A 70 6.42 24.48 -13.53
CA GLY A 70 7.32 24.32 -12.39
C GLY A 70 6.80 24.92 -11.09
N VAL A 71 5.53 25.31 -11.02
CA VAL A 71 4.90 25.85 -9.82
C VAL A 71 4.44 24.69 -8.94
N PHE A 72 4.78 24.75 -7.64
CA PHE A 72 4.35 23.74 -6.69
C PHE A 72 2.94 24.04 -6.16
N HIS A 73 2.03 23.09 -6.36
CA HIS A 73 0.65 23.15 -5.89
C HIS A 73 0.46 22.24 -4.69
N LYS A 74 0.09 22.83 -3.54
CA LYS A 74 -0.11 22.10 -2.29
C LYS A 74 -1.47 21.41 -2.26
N ILE A 75 -1.50 20.14 -1.87
CA ILE A 75 -2.72 19.37 -1.60
C ILE A 75 -2.74 19.06 -0.10
N PRO A 76 -3.41 19.88 0.72
CA PRO A 76 -3.27 19.81 2.17
C PRO A 76 -3.97 18.60 2.78
N ARG A 77 -4.90 17.94 2.08
CA ARG A 77 -5.62 16.77 2.55
C ARG A 77 -5.95 15.84 1.38
N ILE A 78 -5.71 14.55 1.59
CA ILE A 78 -6.15 13.49 0.67
C ILE A 78 -7.48 12.96 1.20
N ASP A 79 -8.45 12.83 0.29
CA ASP A 79 -9.67 12.07 0.51
C ASP A 79 -9.34 10.60 0.27
N ASP A 80 -9.12 9.87 1.37
CA ASP A 80 -8.75 8.46 1.34
C ASP A 80 -9.79 7.61 0.63
N THR A 81 -11.09 7.94 0.74
CA THR A 81 -12.17 7.18 0.08
C THR A 81 -12.07 7.34 -1.43
N ARG A 82 -11.90 8.57 -1.91
CA ARG A 82 -11.79 8.85 -3.35
C ARG A 82 -10.53 8.24 -3.95
N LEU A 83 -9.40 8.31 -3.24
CA LEU A 83 -8.16 7.69 -3.70
C LEU A 83 -8.23 6.15 -3.67
N GLU A 84 -8.85 5.56 -2.65
CA GLU A 84 -9.12 4.12 -2.57
C GLU A 84 -9.96 3.65 -3.76
N GLU A 85 -11.02 4.39 -4.07
CA GLU A 85 -11.91 4.10 -5.21
C GLU A 85 -11.17 4.12 -6.55
N ILE A 86 -10.32 5.12 -6.78
CA ILE A 86 -9.48 5.18 -7.98
C ILE A 86 -8.53 3.98 -7.98
N PHE A 87 -7.87 3.70 -6.85
CA PHE A 87 -6.91 2.61 -6.75
C PHE A 87 -7.54 1.24 -7.00
N ALA A 88 -8.71 0.97 -6.44
CA ALA A 88 -9.45 -0.27 -6.66
C ALA A 88 -9.76 -0.47 -8.16
N ARG A 89 -10.27 0.57 -8.83
CA ARG A 89 -10.58 0.53 -10.26
C ARG A 89 -9.33 0.33 -11.12
N GLU A 90 -8.24 1.03 -10.81
CA GLU A 90 -6.98 0.91 -11.55
C GLU A 90 -6.36 -0.49 -11.44
N VAL A 91 -6.42 -1.11 -10.24
CA VAL A 91 -5.95 -2.49 -10.02
C VAL A 91 -6.84 -3.51 -10.72
N LEU A 92 -8.16 -3.40 -10.57
CA LEU A 92 -9.09 -4.34 -11.19
C LEU A 92 -9.03 -4.27 -12.72
N ALA A 93 -8.97 -3.05 -13.29
CA ALA A 93 -8.82 -2.87 -14.74
C ALA A 93 -7.50 -3.47 -15.27
N ASP A 94 -6.40 -3.38 -14.51
CA ASP A 94 -5.14 -4.01 -14.90
C ASP A 94 -5.21 -5.54 -14.84
N LEU A 95 -5.87 -6.11 -13.83
CA LEU A 95 -6.09 -7.56 -13.75
C LEU A 95 -6.98 -8.07 -14.88
N VAL A 96 -8.00 -7.30 -15.28
CA VAL A 96 -8.85 -7.60 -16.44
C VAL A 96 -8.06 -7.54 -17.73
N ARG A 97 -7.26 -6.48 -17.95
CA ARG A 97 -6.40 -6.34 -19.14
C ARG A 97 -5.38 -7.47 -19.26
N LYS A 98 -4.97 -8.06 -18.14
CA LYS A 98 -4.04 -9.21 -18.07
C LYS A 98 -4.74 -10.56 -18.12
N GLU A 99 -6.06 -10.58 -18.34
CA GLU A 99 -6.88 -11.80 -18.40
C GLU A 99 -6.84 -12.64 -17.11
N LEU A 100 -6.48 -12.02 -15.98
CA LEU A 100 -6.45 -12.66 -14.66
C LEU A 100 -7.80 -12.58 -13.95
N LEU A 101 -8.67 -11.68 -14.37
CA LEU A 101 -9.99 -11.43 -13.82
C LEU A 101 -10.94 -11.09 -14.97
N CYS A 102 -12.17 -11.58 -15.00
CA CYS A 102 -13.12 -11.12 -16.01
C CYS A 102 -13.78 -9.78 -15.60
N PRO A 103 -14.26 -8.99 -16.57
CA PRO A 103 -14.90 -7.70 -16.29
C PRO A 103 -16.07 -7.79 -15.30
N GLU A 104 -16.91 -8.82 -15.42
CA GLU A 104 -18.08 -9.02 -14.56
C GLU A 104 -17.67 -9.23 -13.10
N TRP A 105 -16.56 -9.93 -12.88
CA TRP A 105 -16.00 -10.12 -11.55
C TRP A 105 -15.39 -8.83 -10.98
N ALA A 106 -14.80 -7.97 -11.81
CA ALA A 106 -14.31 -6.68 -11.39
C ALA A 106 -15.46 -5.79 -10.89
N GLU A 107 -16.54 -5.66 -11.67
CA GLU A 107 -17.73 -4.90 -11.26
C GLU A 107 -18.36 -5.47 -9.98
N ARG A 108 -18.41 -6.79 -9.87
CA ARG A 108 -18.93 -7.45 -8.67
C ARG A 108 -18.12 -7.17 -7.41
N ILE A 109 -16.79 -7.06 -7.52
CA ILE A 109 -15.93 -6.67 -6.39
C ILE A 109 -16.19 -5.21 -6.00
N LEU A 110 -16.34 -4.33 -6.98
CA LEU A 110 -16.63 -2.91 -6.75
C LEU A 110 -18.01 -2.68 -6.10
N SER A 111 -18.97 -3.58 -6.31
CA SER A 111 -20.29 -3.51 -5.69
C SER A 111 -20.33 -4.01 -4.23
N TRP A 112 -19.26 -4.58 -3.71
CA TRP A 112 -19.22 -5.06 -2.33
C TRP A 112 -19.09 -3.90 -1.35
N ARG A 113 -19.74 -4.01 -0.18
CA ARG A 113 -19.56 -3.07 0.94
C ARG A 113 -18.08 -2.88 1.30
N HIS A 114 -17.29 -3.94 1.18
CA HIS A 114 -15.84 -3.91 1.39
C HIS A 114 -15.16 -4.55 0.17
N THR A 115 -14.61 -3.73 -0.71
CA THR A 115 -13.92 -4.14 -1.95
C THR A 115 -12.63 -4.91 -1.66
N GLY A 116 -12.07 -4.74 -0.45
CA GLY A 116 -10.78 -5.29 -0.04
C GLY A 116 -9.58 -4.39 -0.35
N PHE A 117 -9.83 -3.20 -0.90
CA PHE A 117 -8.85 -2.12 -1.00
C PHE A 117 -8.98 -1.19 0.21
N SER A 118 -7.90 -0.48 0.52
CA SER A 118 -7.87 0.54 1.57
C SER A 118 -6.73 1.51 1.33
N VAL A 119 -6.97 2.79 1.62
CA VAL A 119 -5.96 3.85 1.64
C VAL A 119 -6.00 4.55 2.99
N HIS A 120 -4.84 4.96 3.49
CA HIS A 120 -4.71 5.71 4.73
C HIS A 120 -3.61 6.77 4.60
N SER A 121 -3.97 8.05 4.71
CA SER A 121 -3.04 9.18 4.51
C SER A 121 -2.80 10.05 5.75
N LEU A 122 -3.20 9.62 6.95
CA LEU A 122 -3.08 10.46 8.16
C LEU A 122 -1.65 10.61 8.69
N VAL A 123 -0.71 9.77 8.26
CA VAL A 123 0.70 9.89 8.67
C VAL A 123 1.37 11.01 7.89
N ARG A 124 1.92 11.99 8.61
CA ARG A 124 2.63 13.13 8.02
C ARG A 124 4.03 13.27 8.59
N ALA A 125 4.96 13.68 7.74
CA ALA A 125 6.31 14.07 8.11
C ALA A 125 6.55 15.51 7.66
N LYS A 126 6.85 16.41 8.61
CA LYS A 126 7.13 17.83 8.36
C LYS A 126 8.62 18.12 8.30
N THR A 127 9.42 17.29 8.97
CA THR A 127 10.87 17.45 9.04
C THR A 127 11.60 16.29 8.36
N LYS A 128 12.85 16.52 7.94
CA LYS A 128 13.70 15.47 7.39
C LYS A 128 13.86 14.27 8.35
N PRO A 129 14.13 14.46 9.66
CA PRO A 129 14.21 13.33 10.59
C PRO A 129 12.90 12.54 10.71
N GLU A 130 11.73 13.19 10.62
CA GLU A 130 10.45 12.48 10.57
C GLU A 130 10.30 11.65 9.29
N ALA A 131 10.63 12.24 8.14
CA ALA A 131 10.59 11.55 6.85
C ALA A 131 11.53 10.34 6.82
N GLU A 132 12.73 10.48 7.39
CA GLU A 132 13.68 9.37 7.54
C GLU A 132 13.16 8.25 8.44
N ARG A 133 12.48 8.58 9.56
CA ARG A 133 11.85 7.58 10.42
C ARG A 133 10.73 6.83 9.69
N VAL A 134 9.89 7.53 8.94
CA VAL A 134 8.86 6.91 8.11
C VAL A 134 9.51 6.03 7.04
N GLY A 135 10.53 6.52 6.32
CA GLY A 135 11.26 5.76 5.32
C GLY A 135 11.84 4.45 5.87
N LYS A 136 12.48 4.48 7.04
CA LYS A 136 13.00 3.28 7.73
C LYS A 136 11.88 2.30 8.08
N TYR A 137 10.71 2.81 8.50
CA TYR A 137 9.54 1.97 8.77
C TYR A 137 9.01 1.29 7.49
N MET A 138 8.98 2.00 6.36
CA MET A 138 8.49 1.47 5.08
C MET A 138 9.32 0.29 4.57
N ILE A 139 10.63 0.31 4.81
CA ILE A 139 11.58 -0.71 4.32
C ILE A 139 11.95 -1.76 5.39
N ARG A 140 11.22 -1.81 6.50
CA ARG A 140 11.56 -2.68 7.62
C ARG A 140 11.55 -4.18 7.24
N PRO A 141 12.41 -5.01 7.86
CA PRO A 141 12.38 -6.46 7.70
C PRO A 141 11.04 -7.08 8.10
N LEU A 142 10.75 -8.26 7.53
CA LEU A 142 9.56 -9.07 7.81
C LEU A 142 9.40 -9.44 9.29
N LEU A 143 10.51 -9.80 9.93
CA LEU A 143 10.55 -10.32 11.29
C LEU A 143 11.39 -9.41 12.17
N SER A 144 10.91 -9.19 13.39
CA SER A 144 11.79 -8.79 14.49
C SER A 144 12.36 -10.04 15.13
N LEU A 145 13.67 -10.10 15.29
CA LEU A 145 14.34 -11.21 16.00
C LEU A 145 13.88 -11.28 17.46
N GLU A 146 13.54 -10.13 18.07
CA GLU A 146 13.00 -10.05 19.45
C GLU A 146 11.65 -10.75 19.62
N ARG A 147 10.98 -11.09 18.51
CA ARG A 147 9.68 -11.78 18.49
C ARG A 147 9.78 -13.26 18.15
N LEU A 148 11.00 -13.77 17.91
CA LEU A 148 11.24 -15.19 17.66
C LEU A 148 11.62 -15.90 18.96
N SER A 149 11.05 -17.09 19.15
CA SER A 149 11.44 -18.00 20.23
C SER A 149 11.54 -19.43 19.70
N LEU A 150 12.38 -20.25 20.31
CA LEU A 150 12.45 -21.68 20.04
C LEU A 150 11.63 -22.42 21.10
N ASP A 151 10.63 -23.17 20.66
CA ASP A 151 10.04 -24.22 21.49
C ASP A 151 10.93 -25.46 21.38
N GLU A 152 11.73 -25.70 22.40
CA GLU A 152 12.69 -26.83 22.44
C GLU A 152 11.99 -28.19 22.54
N ARG A 153 10.78 -28.24 23.12
CA ARG A 153 10.03 -29.51 23.27
C ARG A 153 9.52 -30.00 21.92
N GLU A 154 9.06 -29.05 21.11
CA GLU A 154 8.49 -29.31 19.79
C GLU A 154 9.50 -29.13 18.65
N ALA A 155 10.71 -28.65 18.94
CA ALA A 155 11.72 -28.23 17.97
C ALA A 155 11.17 -27.25 16.91
N LYS A 156 10.34 -26.28 17.34
CA LYS A 156 9.64 -25.32 16.47
C LYS A 156 10.08 -23.88 16.73
N VAL A 157 10.19 -23.10 15.66
CA VAL A 157 10.38 -21.64 15.76
C VAL A 157 9.00 -20.97 15.85
N CYS A 158 8.75 -20.27 16.95
CA CYS A 158 7.53 -19.55 17.23
C CYS A 158 7.72 -18.05 16.98
N TYR A 159 6.67 -17.38 16.48
CA TYR A 159 6.66 -15.93 16.30
C TYR A 159 5.50 -15.30 17.07
N ARG A 160 5.82 -14.33 17.93
CA ARG A 160 4.82 -13.57 18.68
C ARG A 160 4.25 -12.43 17.83
N TYR A 161 2.94 -12.44 17.59
CA TYR A 161 2.22 -11.35 16.93
C TYR A 161 1.38 -10.55 17.94
N GLY A 162 1.10 -9.26 17.65
CA GLY A 162 0.36 -8.36 18.55
C GLY A 162 1.22 -7.26 19.20
N LYS A 163 0.56 -6.25 19.79
CA LYS A 163 1.23 -5.16 20.53
C LYS A 163 1.44 -5.48 22.02
N GLU A 164 0.74 -6.47 22.56
CA GLU A 164 0.88 -6.85 23.96
C GLU A 164 1.94 -7.94 24.13
N ALA A 165 2.76 -7.78 25.15
CA ALA A 165 3.53 -8.87 25.71
C ALA A 165 2.55 -9.82 26.42
N GLY A 166 1.91 -10.71 25.67
CA GLY A 166 1.13 -11.78 26.27
C GLY A 166 2.06 -12.64 27.12
N ASN A 167 1.76 -12.73 28.42
CA ASN A 167 2.36 -13.68 29.35
C ASN A 167 2.32 -15.06 28.70
N VAL A 168 3.50 -15.66 28.58
CA VAL A 168 3.63 -17.09 28.31
C VAL A 168 3.41 -17.75 29.67
N GLU A 169 2.21 -18.27 29.91
CA GLU A 169 2.04 -19.40 30.83
C GLU A 169 2.33 -20.71 30.08
#